data_AF-A0A6I7HUP5-F1
#
_entry.id   AF-A0A6I7HUP5-F1
#
_cell.length_a   1.000
_cell.length_b   1.000
_cell.length_c   1.000
_cell.angle_alpha   90.00
_cell.angle_beta   90.00
_cell.angle_gamma   90.00
#
_symmetry.space_group_name_H-M   'P 1'
#
loop_
_entity.id
_entity.type
_entity.pdbx_description
1 polymer ?
#
loop_
_entity_poly.entity_id
_entity_poly.type
_entity_poly.pdbx_seq_one_letter_code
_entity_poly.pdbx_strand_id
1 'polypeptide(L)'
;MFTHNLVLFYGVGVNDLTVSGQLSYLRSVGFVTGDYFIIKQKPSSEDAHIVKELPLNIIYTGEDRSWEEGFKWFVSTLTKQKSVEDKVDPVLSNISSPGDIPSPDEIIKLEPDRIRKYLASATKKFYNIDSEFDYGAYREFCSKYDKAIHISTRVNPNDSNQSWLGNRITTELGRGNFGRVYQAFDPRDNSIAIKVAHMEVRDDDAMLNSFRRGVDSMKFLSNSNIHGVVKLVDASELPPSIIMEYVQGVDLQKYINDNYSSSIVDKLNICLWISRIIFECHSHERIILHRDLRPSNIMITGEYWERVTETDIRILDFDLSWFKGASGAEFYMNASQALGFLAPEQIDPKSKYSNRSALVDVYGIGMLLYFMVSGEIPLANASGRADWPSRLKSASANLFNKDWKSTKYIFEKLMLKATSEIQNVRPQLPDFIDTLTKLLGIFEERFPFDADSVIVEILNRISPPDSDIQFDADKRRAAYTSGAGTGLEIQTDGRTITCTLRHTLREGANRVTRGRDLSDALFKAKSKVMTFSKIDEKFTETVQGGNLLRFSFDVPDSLKLLNTISSGIDFAVVEMKKE
;
A
#
# COMPACT_ATOMS: atom_id res chain seq x y z
N MET A 1 4.81 8.65 9.93
CA MET A 1 3.65 9.14 9.14
C MET A 1 4.07 10.44 8.49
N PHE A 2 4.66 10.37 7.30
CA PHE A 2 4.84 11.50 6.41
C PHE A 2 4.61 10.95 5.00
N THR A 3 3.71 11.59 4.24
CA THR A 3 3.38 11.22 2.85
C THR A 3 4.33 11.85 1.83
N HIS A 4 5.31 12.63 2.34
CA HIS A 4 6.47 13.21 1.67
C HIS A 4 7.65 12.93 2.60
N ASN A 5 8.85 12.64 2.10
CA ASN A 5 10.03 12.58 2.96
C ASN A 5 10.45 14.00 3.36
N LEU A 6 9.62 14.69 4.14
CA LEU A 6 9.93 15.98 4.72
C LEU A 6 10.95 15.73 5.82
N VAL A 7 12.22 15.92 5.49
CA VAL A 7 13.31 15.82 6.44
C VAL A 7 13.56 17.21 6.98
N LEU A 8 13.25 17.39 8.26
CA LEU A 8 13.53 18.61 8.99
C LEU A 8 14.85 18.45 9.75
N PHE A 9 15.86 19.21 9.34
CA PHE A 9 17.09 19.35 10.12
C PHE A 9 16.85 20.37 11.23
N TYR A 10 16.84 19.89 12.47
CA TYR A 10 16.49 20.66 13.66
C TYR A 10 17.71 20.85 14.56
N GLY A 11 18.11 22.11 14.79
CA GLY A 11 19.25 22.43 15.65
C GLY A 11 20.63 22.08 15.06
N VAL A 12 20.68 21.71 13.78
CA VAL A 12 21.90 21.30 13.09
C VAL A 12 22.07 22.15 11.82
N GLY A 13 23.21 22.83 11.69
CA GLY A 13 23.56 23.58 10.49
C GLY A 13 24.09 22.65 9.39
N VAL A 14 24.03 23.07 8.13
CA VAL A 14 24.55 22.29 6.98
C VAL A 14 26.05 21.96 7.12
N ASN A 15 26.78 22.76 7.91
CA ASN A 15 28.20 22.59 8.18
C ASN A 15 28.50 21.53 9.24
N ASP A 16 27.48 20.96 9.88
CA ASP A 16 27.69 19.82 10.76
C ASP A 16 28.15 18.62 9.93
N LEU A 17 29.32 18.09 10.28
CA LEU A 17 29.96 16.96 9.59
C LEU A 17 29.01 15.75 9.46
N THR A 18 28.08 15.63 10.40
CA THR A 18 27.11 14.53 10.48
C THR A 18 25.99 14.66 9.44
N VAL A 19 25.68 15.89 8.99
CA VAL A 19 24.62 16.18 8.02
C VAL A 19 25.17 16.29 6.61
N SER A 20 26.31 16.94 6.42
CA SER A 20 26.91 17.13 5.08
C SER A 20 27.26 15.80 4.40
N GLY A 21 27.72 14.80 5.16
CA GLY A 21 27.99 13.45 4.66
C GLY A 21 26.74 12.71 4.19
N GLN A 22 25.63 12.85 4.93
CA GLN A 22 24.33 12.25 4.57
C GLN A 22 23.75 12.93 3.31
N LEU A 23 23.76 14.26 3.24
CA LEU A 23 23.29 15.01 2.08
C LEU A 23 24.12 14.69 0.82
N SER A 24 25.45 14.56 0.96
CA SER A 24 26.34 14.17 -0.14
C SER A 24 26.14 12.72 -0.59
N TYR A 25 25.87 11.81 0.36
CA TYR A 25 25.53 10.43 0.04
C TYR A 25 24.20 10.32 -0.71
N LEU A 26 23.15 11.01 -0.23
CA LEU A 26 21.84 11.07 -0.90
C LEU A 26 21.97 11.60 -2.34
N ARG A 27 22.81 12.64 -2.54
CA ARG A 27 23.16 13.15 -3.87
C ARG A 27 23.85 12.10 -4.74
N SER A 28 24.75 11.30 -4.18
CA SER A 28 25.52 10.28 -4.91
C SER A 28 24.69 9.10 -5.41
N VAL A 29 23.56 8.81 -4.77
CA VAL A 29 22.64 7.72 -5.18
C VAL A 29 21.49 8.19 -6.07
N GLY A 30 21.56 9.44 -6.56
CA GLY A 30 20.55 10.00 -7.48
C GLY A 30 19.19 10.25 -6.84
N PHE A 31 19.15 10.46 -5.51
CA PHE A 31 17.91 10.72 -4.79
C PHE A 31 17.41 12.15 -5.05
N VAL A 32 16.20 12.30 -5.62
CA VAL A 32 15.61 13.60 -5.97
C VAL A 32 14.47 13.93 -5.01
N THR A 33 14.59 14.97 -4.18
CA THR A 33 13.44 15.60 -3.50
C THR A 33 13.71 17.06 -3.14
N GLY A 34 12.67 17.90 -3.20
CA GLY A 34 12.65 19.34 -2.87
C GLY A 34 12.02 19.69 -1.51
N ASP A 35 11.98 18.73 -0.58
CA ASP A 35 11.18 18.80 0.67
C ASP A 35 12.03 18.89 1.95
N TYR A 36 13.31 19.24 1.85
CA TYR A 36 14.17 19.38 3.01
C TYR A 36 13.99 20.75 3.63
N PHE A 37 13.78 20.78 4.95
CA PHE A 37 13.70 22.02 5.71
C PHE A 37 14.85 22.10 6.70
N ILE A 38 15.51 23.23 6.75
CA ILE A 38 16.52 23.52 7.77
C ILE A 38 16.02 24.69 8.58
N ILE A 39 15.87 24.49 9.89
CA ILE A 39 15.62 25.60 10.80
C ILE A 39 17.00 26.19 11.15
N LYS A 40 17.14 27.52 11.17
CA LYS A 40 18.33 28.24 11.65
C LYS A 40 17.90 29.49 12.41
N GLN A 41 18.76 30.03 13.28
CA GLN A 41 18.49 31.31 13.94
C GLN A 41 18.80 32.51 13.05
N LYS A 42 19.89 32.46 12.27
CA LYS A 42 20.37 33.57 11.42
C LYS A 42 20.74 33.11 10.00
N PRO A 43 20.57 33.98 8.98
CA PRO A 43 21.14 33.79 7.64
C PRO A 43 22.67 33.78 7.65
N SER A 44 23.29 33.02 6.75
CA SER A 44 24.72 33.09 6.44
C SER A 44 24.98 33.15 4.93
N SER A 45 26.17 33.60 4.54
CA SER A 45 26.60 33.72 3.13
C SER A 45 26.55 32.39 2.37
N GLU A 46 26.74 31.28 3.09
CA GLU A 46 26.80 29.92 2.57
C GLU A 46 25.40 29.36 2.25
N ASP A 47 24.35 29.88 2.89
CA ASP A 47 22.97 29.46 2.66
C ASP A 47 22.57 29.69 1.18
N ALA A 48 23.07 30.77 0.58
CA ALA A 48 22.85 31.09 -0.83
C ALA A 48 23.58 30.16 -1.81
N HIS A 49 24.67 29.52 -1.38
CA HIS A 49 25.41 28.56 -2.18
C HIS A 49 24.76 27.18 -2.13
N ILE A 50 24.36 26.73 -0.95
CA ILE A 50 23.77 25.41 -0.77
C ILE A 50 22.38 25.32 -1.42
N VAL A 51 21.54 26.35 -1.31
CA VAL A 51 20.22 26.39 -1.96
C VAL A 51 20.33 26.37 -3.51
N LYS A 52 21.47 26.80 -4.07
CA LYS A 52 21.73 26.68 -5.52
C LYS A 52 22.16 25.28 -5.94
N GLU A 53 22.76 24.50 -5.04
CA GLU A 53 23.27 23.15 -5.31
C GLU A 53 22.31 22.04 -4.90
N LEU A 54 21.41 22.31 -3.94
CA LEU A 54 20.40 21.40 -3.40
C LEU A 54 19.08 22.17 -3.19
N PRO A 55 17.92 21.63 -3.60
CA PRO A 55 16.62 22.26 -3.36
C PRO A 55 16.21 22.16 -1.88
N LEU A 56 16.75 23.05 -1.04
CA LEU A 56 16.50 23.13 0.40
C LEU A 56 15.67 24.37 0.75
N ASN A 57 14.75 24.22 1.71
CA ASN A 57 14.00 25.32 2.31
C ASN A 57 14.61 25.70 3.67
N ILE A 58 15.14 26.92 3.81
CA ILE A 58 15.74 27.37 5.07
C ILE A 58 14.78 28.33 5.79
N ILE A 59 14.46 28.01 7.05
CA ILE A 59 13.58 28.77 7.93
C ILE A 59 14.42 29.48 8.99
N TYR A 60 14.40 30.81 8.99
CA TYR A 60 15.09 31.62 10.00
C TYR A 60 14.17 31.99 11.16
N THR A 61 14.51 31.61 12.38
CA THR A 61 13.68 31.82 13.58
C THR A 61 13.92 33.18 14.25
N GLY A 62 15.03 33.85 13.95
CA GLY A 62 15.46 35.10 14.62
C GLY A 62 16.24 34.84 15.92
N GLU A 63 17.01 35.84 16.35
CA GLU A 63 17.96 35.74 17.48
C GLU A 63 17.29 35.50 18.83
N ASP A 64 16.09 36.06 19.01
CA ASP A 64 15.36 36.07 20.28
C ASP A 64 14.47 34.83 20.48
N ARG A 65 14.46 33.89 19.52
CA ARG A 65 13.62 32.69 19.57
C ARG A 65 14.44 31.43 19.77
N SER A 66 13.94 30.56 20.63
CA SER A 66 14.49 29.22 20.80
C SER A 66 14.17 28.35 19.58
N TRP A 67 15.01 27.34 19.36
CA TRP A 67 14.76 26.30 18.36
C TRP A 67 13.36 25.68 18.52
N GLU A 68 12.93 25.46 19.76
CA GLU A 68 11.63 24.85 20.10
C GLU A 68 10.46 25.75 19.65
N GLU A 69 10.59 27.07 19.79
CA GLU A 69 9.61 28.03 19.28
C GLU A 69 9.58 28.07 17.76
N GLY A 70 10.73 27.91 17.10
CA GLY A 70 10.84 27.77 15.65
C GLY A 70 10.10 26.52 15.14
N PHE A 71 10.29 25.38 15.80
CA PHE A 71 9.59 24.14 15.47
C PHE A 71 8.08 24.26 15.73
N LYS A 72 7.68 24.79 16.89
CA LYS A 72 6.27 25.04 17.21
C LYS A 72 5.60 25.96 16.20
N TRP A 73 6.30 27.02 15.77
CA TRP A 73 5.82 27.91 14.71
C TRP A 73 5.67 27.15 13.38
N PHE A 74 6.68 26.40 12.94
CA PHE A 74 6.64 25.61 11.70
C PHE A 74 5.46 24.62 11.69
N VAL A 75 5.29 23.84 12.76
CA VAL A 75 4.15 22.91 12.92
C VAL A 75 2.83 23.67 12.93
N SER A 76 2.75 24.83 13.60
CA SER A 76 1.53 25.65 13.62
C SER A 76 1.17 26.24 12.25
N THR A 77 2.17 26.53 11.43
CA THR A 77 1.99 27.07 10.07
C THR A 77 1.57 25.95 9.12
N LEU A 78 2.21 24.79 9.18
CA LEU A 78 1.83 23.60 8.41
C LEU A 78 0.39 23.17 8.71
N THR A 79 0.00 23.14 9.99
CA THR A 79 -1.37 22.75 10.39
C THR A 79 -2.44 23.78 9.99
N LYS A 80 -2.05 25.04 9.76
CA LYS A 80 -2.93 26.10 9.25
C LYS A 80 -2.99 26.15 7.73
N GLN A 81 -2.00 25.59 7.02
CA GLN A 81 -2.07 25.42 5.58
C GLN A 81 -3.11 24.34 5.27
N LYS A 82 -4.29 24.78 4.83
CA LYS A 82 -5.15 23.91 4.04
C LYS A 82 -4.49 23.80 2.67
N SER A 83 -4.21 22.59 2.22
CA SER A 83 -4.01 22.33 0.79
C SER A 83 -5.23 22.93 0.09
N VAL A 84 -5.04 24.07 -0.58
CA VAL A 84 -5.91 24.42 -1.69
C VAL A 84 -5.64 23.31 -2.69
N GLU A 85 -6.65 22.56 -3.09
CA GLU A 85 -6.46 21.63 -4.20
C GLU A 85 -5.97 22.46 -5.38
N ASP A 86 -4.78 22.15 -5.89
CA ASP A 86 -4.27 22.84 -7.06
C ASP A 86 -5.32 22.75 -8.17
N LYS A 87 -5.63 23.90 -8.77
CA LYS A 87 -6.45 23.93 -9.97
C LYS A 87 -5.70 23.14 -11.03
N VAL A 88 -6.28 22.05 -11.47
CA VAL A 88 -5.67 21.18 -12.47
C VAL A 88 -6.08 21.68 -13.84
N ASP A 89 -5.10 21.75 -14.72
CA ASP A 89 -5.35 22.11 -16.10
C ASP A 89 -6.38 21.15 -16.74
N PRO A 90 -7.28 21.68 -17.58
CA PRO A 90 -8.21 20.85 -18.33
C PRO A 90 -7.54 19.79 -19.18
N VAL A 91 -8.29 18.73 -19.44
CA VAL A 91 -7.84 17.62 -20.27
C VAL A 91 -7.97 18.00 -21.74
N LEU A 92 -6.81 18.20 -22.38
CA LEU A 92 -6.70 18.49 -23.80
C LEU A 92 -6.52 17.21 -24.62
N SER A 93 -7.43 16.99 -25.57
CA SER A 93 -7.28 15.92 -26.56
C SER A 93 -6.30 16.32 -27.66
N ASN A 94 -5.54 15.33 -28.15
CA ASN A 94 -4.61 15.48 -29.27
C ASN A 94 -5.30 15.55 -30.65
N ILE A 95 -6.63 15.49 -30.71
CA ILE A 95 -7.38 15.54 -31.96
C ILE A 95 -7.15 16.86 -32.73
N SER A 96 -6.97 16.71 -34.04
CA SER A 96 -6.89 17.81 -34.99
C SER A 96 -8.17 18.64 -35.00
N SER A 97 -8.04 19.96 -34.98
CA SER A 97 -9.19 20.85 -35.00
C SER A 97 -9.97 20.69 -36.31
N PRO A 98 -11.27 20.35 -36.26
CA PRO A 98 -12.14 20.30 -37.44
C PRO A 98 -12.57 21.70 -37.94
N GLY A 99 -11.94 22.77 -37.43
CA GLY A 99 -12.29 24.16 -37.68
C GLY A 99 -13.11 24.77 -36.55
N ASP A 100 -13.76 25.90 -36.83
CA ASP A 100 -14.63 26.55 -35.86
C ASP A 100 -15.85 25.72 -35.53
N ILE A 101 -16.21 25.73 -34.24
CA ILE A 101 -17.37 25.01 -33.76
C ILE A 101 -18.66 25.64 -34.34
N PRO A 102 -19.55 24.85 -34.95
CA PRO A 102 -20.82 25.36 -35.47
C PRO A 102 -21.70 25.96 -34.38
N SER A 103 -22.78 26.64 -34.78
CA SER A 103 -23.78 27.11 -33.82
C SER A 103 -24.46 25.92 -33.09
N PRO A 104 -25.04 26.13 -31.90
CA PRO A 104 -25.73 25.07 -31.16
C PRO A 104 -26.82 24.32 -31.96
N ASP A 105 -27.51 25.01 -32.88
CA ASP A 105 -28.57 24.39 -33.70
C ASP A 105 -28.03 23.61 -34.91
N GLU A 106 -26.83 23.96 -35.38
CA GLU A 106 -26.17 23.27 -36.49
C GLU A 106 -25.44 22.02 -36.00
N ILE A 107 -24.72 22.13 -34.88
CA ILE A 107 -23.89 21.03 -34.36
C ILE A 107 -24.72 19.82 -33.96
N ILE A 108 -25.93 20.00 -33.42
CA ILE A 108 -26.81 18.90 -33.00
C ILE A 108 -27.33 18.05 -34.17
N LYS A 109 -27.21 18.55 -35.42
CA LYS A 109 -27.60 17.84 -36.64
C LYS A 109 -26.46 16.98 -37.21
N LEU A 110 -25.27 17.08 -36.64
CA LEU A 110 -24.11 16.31 -37.08
C LEU A 110 -24.10 14.91 -36.45
N GLU A 111 -23.38 14.00 -37.08
CA GLU A 111 -23.11 12.68 -36.51
C GLU A 111 -22.36 12.79 -35.17
N PRO A 112 -22.65 11.93 -34.18
CA PRO A 112 -22.09 12.02 -32.83
C PRO A 112 -20.56 12.15 -32.78
N ASP A 113 -19.83 11.40 -33.61
CA ASP A 113 -18.36 11.48 -33.64
C ASP A 113 -17.85 12.86 -34.09
N ARG A 114 -18.56 13.49 -35.03
CA ARG A 114 -18.21 14.83 -35.50
C ARG A 114 -18.49 15.88 -34.42
N ILE A 115 -19.58 15.73 -33.66
CA ILE A 115 -19.87 16.56 -32.48
C ILE A 115 -18.74 16.43 -31.46
N ARG A 116 -18.33 15.20 -31.12
CA ARG A 116 -17.23 14.93 -30.17
C ARG A 116 -15.94 15.64 -30.58
N LYS A 117 -15.54 15.56 -31.85
CA LYS A 117 -14.33 16.21 -32.38
C LYS A 117 -14.38 17.73 -32.25
N TYR A 118 -15.53 18.36 -32.55
CA TYR A 118 -15.72 19.80 -32.37
C TYR A 118 -15.63 20.20 -30.89
N LEU A 119 -16.31 19.48 -30.00
CA LEU A 119 -16.30 19.75 -28.56
C LEU A 119 -14.90 19.59 -27.97
N ALA A 120 -14.23 18.46 -28.25
CA ALA A 120 -12.87 18.18 -27.77
C ALA A 120 -11.88 19.24 -28.25
N SER A 121 -11.96 19.68 -29.51
CA SER A 121 -11.10 20.75 -30.04
C SER A 121 -11.41 22.13 -29.45
N ALA A 122 -12.67 22.42 -29.12
CA ALA A 122 -13.08 23.72 -28.61
C ALA A 122 -12.52 24.01 -27.21
N THR A 123 -12.26 22.97 -26.41
CA THR A 123 -11.65 23.12 -25.07
C THR A 123 -10.32 23.88 -25.09
N LYS A 124 -9.54 23.76 -26.18
CA LYS A 124 -8.27 24.47 -26.38
C LYS A 124 -8.42 25.99 -26.44
N LYS A 125 -9.60 26.51 -26.79
CA LYS A 125 -9.86 27.95 -26.95
C LYS A 125 -9.96 28.72 -25.62
N PHE A 126 -10.10 28.00 -24.50
CA PHE A 126 -10.23 28.61 -23.17
C PHE A 126 -8.89 28.83 -22.46
N TYR A 127 -7.77 28.61 -23.17
CA TYR A 127 -6.43 28.96 -22.69
C TYR A 127 -6.07 30.37 -23.17
N ASN A 128 -5.68 31.24 -22.24
CA ASN A 128 -5.24 32.60 -22.57
C ASN A 128 -3.79 32.63 -23.10
N ILE A 129 -3.34 33.80 -23.57
CA ILE A 129 -1.99 34.05 -24.12
C ILE A 129 -0.88 33.67 -23.11
N ASP A 130 -1.20 33.72 -21.80
CA ASP A 130 -0.31 33.31 -20.70
C ASP A 130 -0.65 31.92 -20.13
N SER A 131 -1.42 31.10 -20.85
CA SER A 131 -1.83 29.72 -20.52
C SER A 131 -2.79 29.55 -19.33
N GLU A 132 -3.31 30.61 -18.73
CA GLU A 132 -4.33 30.49 -17.68
C GLU A 132 -5.69 30.11 -18.28
N PHE A 133 -6.38 29.13 -17.68
CA PHE A 133 -7.67 28.62 -18.16
C PHE A 133 -8.87 29.47 -17.70
N ASP A 134 -9.73 29.87 -18.63
CA ASP A 134 -10.97 30.61 -18.33
C ASP A 134 -12.13 29.67 -17.96
N TYR A 135 -12.24 29.39 -16.66
CA TYR A 135 -13.32 28.59 -16.07
C TYR A 135 -14.73 29.20 -16.28
N GLY A 136 -14.84 30.52 -16.39
CA GLY A 136 -16.12 31.20 -16.59
C GLY A 136 -16.64 30.96 -18.00
N ALA A 137 -15.80 31.27 -19.00
CA ALA A 137 -16.11 31.05 -20.40
C ALA A 137 -16.35 29.57 -20.72
N TYR A 138 -15.60 28.66 -20.08
CA TYR A 138 -15.82 27.23 -20.23
C TYR A 138 -17.22 26.78 -19.74
N ARG A 139 -17.67 27.25 -18.58
CA ARG A 139 -19.00 26.91 -18.07
C ARG A 139 -20.13 27.48 -18.93
N GLU A 140 -19.97 28.70 -19.42
CA GLU A 140 -20.91 29.30 -20.36
C GLU A 140 -20.97 28.49 -21.67
N PHE A 141 -19.82 28.04 -22.18
CA PHE A 141 -19.75 27.15 -23.33
C PHE A 141 -20.47 25.83 -23.10
N CYS A 142 -20.21 25.16 -21.98
CA CYS A 142 -20.88 23.91 -21.62
C CYS A 142 -22.41 24.08 -21.55
N SER A 143 -22.88 25.18 -20.97
CA SER A 143 -24.32 25.51 -20.91
C SER A 143 -24.90 25.76 -22.31
N LYS A 144 -24.20 26.53 -23.15
CA LYS A 144 -24.63 26.84 -24.52
C LYS A 144 -24.71 25.60 -25.42
N TYR A 145 -23.79 24.64 -25.25
CA TYR A 145 -23.69 23.44 -26.07
C TYR A 145 -24.25 22.17 -25.39
N ASP A 146 -25.06 22.32 -24.33
CA ASP A 146 -25.54 21.23 -23.49
C ASP A 146 -26.17 20.05 -24.26
N LYS A 147 -27.09 20.36 -25.19
CA LYS A 147 -27.73 19.34 -26.04
C LYS A 147 -26.72 18.58 -26.91
N ALA A 148 -25.74 19.29 -27.47
CA ALA A 148 -24.71 18.68 -28.30
C ALA A 148 -23.82 17.75 -27.47
N ILE A 149 -23.46 18.17 -26.26
CA ILE A 149 -22.72 17.35 -25.30
C ILE A 149 -23.52 16.09 -24.97
N HIS A 150 -24.81 16.21 -24.66
CA HIS A 150 -25.68 15.06 -24.38
C HIS A 150 -25.78 14.08 -25.56
N ILE A 151 -25.86 14.58 -26.80
CA ILE A 151 -25.87 13.72 -28.00
C ILE A 151 -24.51 13.02 -28.17
N SER A 152 -23.42 13.74 -27.89
CA SER A 152 -22.05 13.24 -28.07
C SER A 152 -21.71 12.06 -27.16
N THR A 153 -22.38 11.87 -26.03
CA THR A 153 -22.10 10.73 -25.13
C THR A 153 -22.75 9.42 -25.57
N ARG A 154 -23.63 9.45 -26.58
CA ARG A 154 -24.39 8.27 -27.01
C ARG A 154 -23.53 7.31 -27.83
N VAL A 155 -23.42 6.08 -27.33
CA VAL A 155 -22.87 4.94 -28.06
C VAL A 155 -24.04 4.01 -28.41
N ASN A 156 -24.25 3.75 -29.69
CA ASN A 156 -25.27 2.84 -30.20
C ASN A 156 -24.64 1.45 -30.38
N PRO A 157 -24.99 0.46 -29.53
CA PRO A 157 -24.39 -0.87 -29.61
C PRO A 157 -24.73 -1.64 -30.90
N ASN A 158 -25.74 -1.19 -31.67
CA ASN A 158 -26.16 -1.82 -32.92
C ASN A 158 -25.52 -1.19 -34.17
N ASP A 159 -24.68 -0.17 -34.01
CA ASP A 159 -24.03 0.52 -35.13
C ASP A 159 -22.56 0.09 -35.24
N SER A 160 -22.27 -0.76 -36.23
CA SER A 160 -20.91 -1.28 -36.48
C SER A 160 -19.94 -0.25 -37.06
N ASN A 161 -20.43 0.93 -37.47
CA ASN A 161 -19.61 2.02 -38.02
C ASN A 161 -19.41 3.17 -37.02
N GLN A 162 -19.75 2.95 -35.75
CA GLN A 162 -19.62 4.01 -34.77
C GLN A 162 -18.15 4.28 -34.41
N SER A 163 -17.81 5.57 -34.35
CA SER A 163 -16.50 6.03 -33.92
C SER A 163 -16.60 6.93 -32.69
N TRP A 164 -15.57 6.90 -31.85
CA TRP A 164 -15.37 7.83 -30.75
C TRP A 164 -14.05 8.56 -30.94
N LEU A 165 -14.14 9.85 -31.23
CA LEU A 165 -12.99 10.70 -31.49
C LEU A 165 -12.13 10.16 -32.65
N GLY A 166 -12.78 9.56 -33.64
CA GLY A 166 -12.13 8.92 -34.80
C GLY A 166 -11.66 7.48 -34.59
N ASN A 167 -11.86 6.90 -33.41
CA ASN A 167 -11.53 5.50 -33.12
C ASN A 167 -12.78 4.64 -33.28
N ARG A 168 -12.70 3.56 -34.06
CA ARG A 168 -13.85 2.70 -34.37
C ARG A 168 -14.21 1.82 -33.17
N ILE A 169 -15.38 2.04 -32.57
CA ILE A 169 -15.90 1.23 -31.46
C ILE A 169 -16.34 -0.14 -31.99
N THR A 170 -16.14 -1.19 -31.20
CA THR A 170 -16.61 -2.54 -31.54
C THR A 170 -17.57 -3.10 -30.51
N THR A 171 -17.14 -3.26 -29.26
CA THR A 171 -17.92 -3.96 -28.23
C THR A 171 -17.86 -3.22 -26.89
N GLU A 172 -18.96 -3.21 -26.14
CA GLU A 172 -18.96 -2.77 -24.73
C GLU A 172 -18.29 -3.87 -23.89
N LEU A 173 -17.16 -3.53 -23.27
CA LEU A 173 -16.39 -4.44 -22.41
C LEU A 173 -16.98 -4.51 -21.00
N GLY A 174 -17.55 -3.40 -20.53
CA GLY A 174 -18.14 -3.35 -19.20
C GLY A 174 -18.77 -2.01 -18.87
N ARG A 175 -19.60 -2.04 -17.83
CA ARG A 175 -20.26 -0.86 -17.26
C ARG A 175 -19.95 -0.81 -15.77
N GLY A 176 -19.36 0.29 -15.32
CA GLY A 176 -18.99 0.51 -13.92
C GLY A 176 -19.62 1.77 -13.35
N ASN A 177 -19.25 2.10 -12.11
CA ASN A 177 -19.73 3.28 -11.40
C ASN A 177 -19.28 4.60 -12.05
N PHE A 178 -18.19 4.58 -12.82
CA PHE A 178 -17.59 5.77 -13.41
C PHE A 178 -17.92 5.94 -14.88
N GLY A 179 -18.69 5.02 -15.49
CA GLY A 179 -18.99 5.06 -16.91
C GLY A 179 -19.01 3.70 -17.59
N ARG A 180 -18.82 3.72 -18.90
CA ARG A 180 -18.77 2.52 -19.76
C ARG A 180 -17.41 2.41 -20.41
N VAL A 181 -16.94 1.18 -20.59
CA VAL A 181 -15.67 0.87 -21.25
C VAL A 181 -15.99 0.12 -22.54
N TYR A 182 -15.40 0.58 -23.64
CA TYR A 182 -15.56 0.00 -24.96
C TYR A 182 -14.21 -0.47 -25.49
N GLN A 183 -14.21 -1.60 -26.18
CA GLN A 183 -13.11 -1.94 -27.09
C GLN A 183 -13.27 -1.12 -28.37
N ALA A 184 -12.17 -0.62 -28.89
CA ALA A 184 -12.11 0.12 -30.13
C ALA A 184 -10.79 -0.12 -30.87
N PHE A 185 -10.72 0.37 -32.10
CA PHE A 185 -9.51 0.38 -32.93
C PHE A 185 -9.16 1.81 -33.31
N ASP A 186 -7.87 2.17 -33.15
CA ASP A 186 -7.36 3.44 -33.66
C ASP A 186 -7.32 3.45 -35.20
N PRO A 187 -7.07 4.60 -35.86
CA PRO A 187 -6.99 4.66 -37.33
C PRO A 187 -5.90 3.81 -37.97
N ARG A 188 -5.00 3.22 -37.17
CA ARG A 188 -3.92 2.30 -37.60
C ARG A 188 -4.25 0.85 -37.24
N ASP A 189 -5.50 0.56 -36.87
CA ASP A 189 -6.00 -0.74 -36.43
C ASP A 189 -5.31 -1.31 -35.17
N ASN A 190 -4.73 -0.46 -34.31
CA ASN A 190 -4.30 -0.88 -32.98
C ASN A 190 -5.49 -0.99 -32.04
N SER A 191 -5.54 -2.05 -31.22
CA SER A 191 -6.60 -2.22 -30.23
C SER A 191 -6.43 -1.24 -29.06
N ILE A 192 -7.51 -0.54 -28.72
CA ILE A 192 -7.56 0.45 -27.64
C ILE A 192 -8.84 0.26 -26.81
N ALA A 193 -8.82 0.76 -25.58
CA ALA A 193 -9.99 0.83 -24.72
C ALA A 193 -10.42 2.29 -24.55
N ILE A 194 -11.73 2.54 -24.61
CA ILE A 194 -12.32 3.87 -24.43
C ILE A 194 -13.25 3.83 -23.23
N LYS A 195 -12.85 4.49 -22.14
CA LYS A 195 -13.68 4.69 -20.96
C LYS A 195 -14.41 6.02 -21.08
N VAL A 196 -15.72 5.96 -21.27
CA VAL A 196 -16.62 7.11 -21.38
C VAL A 196 -17.25 7.35 -20.02
N ALA A 197 -16.97 8.50 -19.41
CA ALA A 197 -17.47 8.80 -18.08
C ALA A 197 -18.95 9.23 -18.09
N HIS A 198 -19.63 9.12 -16.94
CA HIS A 198 -20.99 9.63 -16.79
C HIS A 198 -21.05 11.17 -16.93
N MET A 199 -22.17 11.71 -17.40
CA MET A 199 -22.32 13.16 -17.61
C MET A 199 -22.22 13.98 -16.33
N GLU A 200 -22.53 13.38 -15.18
CA GLU A 200 -22.36 13.97 -13.84
C GLU A 200 -20.92 14.48 -13.62
N VAL A 201 -19.92 13.85 -14.26
CA VAL A 201 -18.53 14.30 -14.21
C VAL A 201 -18.36 15.73 -14.73
N ARG A 202 -19.15 16.15 -15.72
CA ARG A 202 -19.14 17.52 -16.24
C ARG A 202 -19.88 18.48 -15.32
N ASP A 203 -20.97 18.03 -14.73
CA ASP A 203 -21.94 18.89 -14.03
C ASP A 203 -21.50 19.22 -12.59
N ASP A 204 -20.56 18.45 -12.03
CA ASP A 204 -19.97 18.67 -10.72
C ASP A 204 -18.48 19.06 -10.84
N ASP A 205 -18.15 20.27 -10.39
CA ASP A 205 -16.79 20.82 -10.45
C ASP A 205 -15.76 19.93 -9.70
N ALA A 206 -16.15 19.28 -8.61
CA ALA A 206 -15.25 18.40 -7.87
C ALA A 206 -15.01 17.09 -8.65
N MET A 207 -16.05 16.55 -9.28
CA MET A 207 -15.97 15.38 -10.16
C MET A 207 -15.11 15.68 -11.40
N LEU A 208 -15.27 16.84 -12.03
CA LEU A 208 -14.48 17.26 -13.18
C LEU A 208 -12.99 17.42 -12.82
N ASN A 209 -12.69 18.12 -11.72
CA ASN A 209 -11.31 18.29 -11.26
C ASN A 209 -10.65 16.95 -10.90
N SER A 210 -11.43 15.99 -10.43
CA SER A 210 -10.95 14.63 -10.16
C SER A 210 -10.59 13.88 -11.43
N PHE A 211 -11.45 13.96 -12.44
CA PHE A 211 -11.17 13.43 -13.76
C PHE A 211 -9.87 14.02 -14.32
N ARG A 212 -9.69 15.34 -14.22
CA ARG A 212 -8.46 16.03 -14.64
C ARG A 212 -7.22 15.50 -13.91
N ARG A 213 -7.27 15.36 -12.58
CA ARG A 213 -6.15 14.77 -11.80
C ARG A 213 -5.80 13.36 -12.22
N GLY A 214 -6.81 12.50 -12.38
CA GLY A 214 -6.58 11.12 -12.79
C GLY A 214 -5.97 11.04 -14.19
N VAL A 215 -6.42 11.88 -15.12
CA VAL A 215 -5.80 11.98 -16.45
C VAL A 215 -4.37 12.48 -16.38
N ASP A 216 -4.08 13.52 -15.58
CA ASP A 216 -2.71 14.03 -15.40
C ASP A 216 -1.79 12.95 -14.79
N SER A 217 -2.29 12.21 -13.80
CA SER A 217 -1.58 11.08 -13.20
C SER A 217 -1.29 9.99 -14.23
N MET A 218 -2.29 9.52 -14.97
CA MET A 218 -2.08 8.51 -16.02
C MET A 218 -1.12 9.01 -17.10
N LYS A 219 -1.19 10.28 -17.47
CA LYS A 219 -0.27 10.90 -18.43
C LYS A 219 1.17 10.88 -17.92
N PHE A 220 1.37 11.26 -16.65
CA PHE A 220 2.69 11.21 -16.01
C PHE A 220 3.23 9.78 -15.95
N LEU A 221 2.42 8.80 -15.51
CA LEU A 221 2.82 7.39 -15.43
C LEU A 221 3.17 6.83 -16.81
N SER A 222 2.38 7.17 -17.84
CA SER A 222 2.61 6.75 -19.22
C SER A 222 3.93 7.31 -19.77
N ASN A 223 4.20 8.60 -19.51
CA ASN A 223 5.45 9.24 -19.92
C ASN A 223 6.67 8.70 -19.15
N SER A 224 6.47 8.30 -17.89
CA SER A 224 7.51 7.68 -17.06
C SER A 224 7.79 6.21 -17.44
N ASN A 225 6.94 5.61 -18.29
CA ASN A 225 7.04 4.21 -18.74
C ASN A 225 7.08 3.20 -17.58
N ILE A 226 6.31 3.45 -16.52
CA ILE A 226 6.22 2.51 -15.40
C ILE A 226 5.70 1.17 -15.90
N HIS A 227 6.44 0.12 -15.58
CA HIS A 227 6.08 -1.23 -15.99
C HIS A 227 4.78 -1.68 -15.30
N GLY A 228 3.91 -2.37 -16.04
CA GLY A 228 2.68 -2.92 -15.48
C GLY A 228 1.58 -1.90 -15.21
N VAL A 229 1.73 -0.64 -15.63
CA VAL A 229 0.67 0.38 -15.61
C VAL A 229 0.08 0.56 -17.00
N VAL A 230 -1.25 0.66 -17.09
CA VAL A 230 -1.94 0.92 -18.35
C VAL A 230 -1.53 2.27 -18.96
N LYS A 231 -1.20 2.27 -20.24
CA LYS A 231 -0.78 3.49 -20.97
C LYS A 231 -1.97 4.30 -21.46
N LEU A 232 -1.93 5.59 -21.15
CA LEU A 232 -2.81 6.60 -21.73
C LEU A 232 -2.41 6.86 -23.19
N VAL A 233 -3.40 6.82 -24.09
CA VAL A 233 -3.24 7.16 -25.50
C VAL A 233 -3.69 8.59 -25.76
N ASP A 234 -4.89 8.95 -25.29
CA ASP A 234 -5.44 10.30 -25.37
C ASP A 234 -6.55 10.44 -24.31
N ALA A 235 -7.00 11.66 -24.04
CA ALA A 235 -8.18 11.89 -23.22
C ALA A 235 -8.90 13.15 -23.68
N SER A 236 -10.20 13.21 -23.42
CA SER A 236 -11.02 14.39 -23.71
C SER A 236 -11.82 14.76 -22.49
N GLU A 237 -11.89 16.05 -22.21
CA GLU A 237 -12.81 16.57 -21.19
C GLU A 237 -14.25 16.65 -21.68
N LEU A 238 -14.47 16.86 -22.99
CA LEU A 238 -15.79 17.01 -23.58
C LEU A 238 -15.96 16.15 -24.85
N PRO A 239 -16.79 15.09 -24.80
CA PRO A 239 -17.30 14.45 -23.59
C PRO A 239 -16.17 13.82 -22.74
N PRO A 240 -16.31 13.74 -21.40
CA PRO A 240 -15.30 13.16 -20.51
C PRO A 240 -15.00 11.71 -20.92
N SER A 241 -13.80 11.48 -21.42
CA SER A 241 -13.38 10.15 -21.88
C SER A 241 -11.88 9.96 -21.82
N ILE A 242 -11.47 8.72 -21.57
CA ILE A 242 -10.07 8.29 -21.53
C ILE A 242 -9.90 7.22 -22.60
N ILE A 243 -8.92 7.41 -23.48
CA ILE A 243 -8.50 6.45 -24.48
C ILE A 243 -7.16 5.88 -24.00
N MET A 244 -7.12 4.58 -23.79
CA MET A 244 -5.96 3.88 -23.23
C MET A 244 -5.65 2.63 -24.05
N GLU A 245 -4.49 2.03 -23.82
CA GLU A 245 -4.18 0.73 -24.43
C GLU A 245 -5.23 -0.31 -24.06
N TYR A 246 -5.59 -1.19 -25.01
CA TYR A 246 -6.44 -2.32 -24.69
C TYR A 246 -5.61 -3.43 -24.07
N VAL A 247 -5.91 -3.77 -22.82
CA VAL A 247 -5.24 -4.86 -22.11
C VAL A 247 -5.97 -6.17 -22.39
N GLN A 248 -5.39 -7.02 -23.23
CA GLN A 248 -5.91 -8.36 -23.49
C GLN A 248 -5.56 -9.31 -22.33
N GLY A 249 -6.57 -9.84 -21.65
CA GLY A 249 -6.39 -10.73 -20.51
C GLY A 249 -7.70 -10.95 -19.75
N VAL A 250 -7.59 -11.47 -18.53
CA VAL A 250 -8.70 -11.57 -17.57
C VAL A 250 -8.40 -10.69 -16.36
N ASP A 251 -9.43 -10.14 -15.74
CA ASP A 251 -9.24 -9.45 -14.45
C ASP A 251 -8.90 -10.45 -13.33
N LEU A 252 -8.27 -9.96 -12.26
CA LEU A 252 -7.85 -10.76 -11.12
C LEU A 252 -9.04 -11.44 -10.41
N GLN A 253 -10.24 -10.84 -10.48
CA GLN A 253 -11.44 -11.44 -9.88
C GLN A 253 -11.78 -12.75 -10.58
N LYS A 254 -11.88 -12.71 -11.91
CA LYS A 254 -12.10 -13.88 -12.77
C LYS A 254 -10.97 -14.87 -12.63
N TYR A 255 -9.72 -14.38 -12.61
CA TYR A 255 -8.54 -15.24 -12.46
C TYR A 255 -8.59 -16.14 -11.21
N ILE A 256 -8.93 -15.55 -10.06
CA ILE A 256 -9.05 -16.28 -8.80
C ILE A 256 -10.31 -17.15 -8.77
N ASN A 257 -11.46 -16.62 -9.21
CA ASN A 257 -12.74 -17.34 -9.17
C ASN A 257 -12.77 -18.58 -10.07
N ASP A 258 -12.15 -18.50 -11.24
CA ASP A 258 -12.04 -19.62 -12.19
C ASP A 258 -10.91 -20.60 -11.81
N ASN A 259 -10.25 -20.39 -10.66
CA ASN A 259 -9.15 -21.22 -10.13
C ASN A 259 -7.96 -21.38 -11.08
N TYR A 260 -7.66 -20.36 -11.89
CA TYR A 260 -6.44 -20.35 -12.72
C TYR A 260 -5.15 -20.36 -11.88
N SER A 261 -5.23 -19.95 -10.60
CA SER A 261 -4.16 -20.14 -9.62
C SER A 261 -4.65 -20.95 -8.42
N SER A 262 -4.10 -22.16 -8.28
CA SER A 262 -4.30 -23.02 -7.10
C SER A 262 -3.18 -22.90 -6.06
N SER A 263 -2.00 -22.45 -6.48
CA SER A 263 -0.83 -22.35 -5.62
C SER A 263 -0.87 -21.08 -4.76
N ILE A 264 -0.61 -21.24 -3.47
CA ILE A 264 -0.41 -20.10 -2.57
C ILE A 264 0.79 -19.25 -2.96
N VAL A 265 1.84 -19.88 -3.51
CA VAL A 265 3.07 -19.20 -3.95
C VAL A 265 2.76 -18.24 -5.09
N ASP A 266 1.93 -18.65 -6.05
CA ASP A 266 1.54 -17.80 -7.18
C ASP A 266 0.73 -16.59 -6.71
N LYS A 267 -0.20 -16.79 -5.77
CA LYS A 267 -1.00 -15.71 -5.17
C LYS A 267 -0.14 -14.70 -4.42
N LEU A 268 0.86 -15.17 -3.67
CA LEU A 268 1.83 -14.30 -2.99
C LEU A 268 2.71 -13.54 -3.99
N ASN A 269 3.15 -14.20 -5.06
CA ASN A 269 3.92 -13.58 -6.15
C ASN A 269 3.13 -12.47 -6.86
N ILE A 270 1.88 -12.73 -7.22
CA ILE A 270 0.99 -11.72 -7.82
C ILE A 270 0.84 -10.51 -6.89
N CYS A 271 0.61 -10.75 -5.60
CA CYS A 271 0.54 -9.67 -4.61
C CYS A 271 1.85 -8.87 -4.53
N LEU A 272 3.00 -9.55 -4.59
CA LEU A 272 4.32 -8.92 -4.55
C LEU A 272 4.55 -8.04 -5.79
N TRP A 273 4.21 -8.53 -6.98
CA TRP A 273 4.32 -7.76 -8.23
C TRP A 273 3.41 -6.54 -8.23
N ILE A 274 2.15 -6.69 -7.82
CA ILE A 274 1.24 -5.55 -7.63
C ILE A 274 1.85 -4.53 -6.67
N SER A 275 2.37 -5.00 -5.53
CA SER A 275 2.98 -4.12 -4.51
C SER A 275 4.19 -3.36 -5.06
N ARG A 276 5.03 -3.99 -5.88
CA ARG A 276 6.19 -3.36 -6.52
C ARG A 276 5.80 -2.30 -7.54
N ILE A 277 4.81 -2.58 -8.40
CA ILE A 277 4.31 -1.60 -9.38
C ILE A 277 3.76 -0.37 -8.65
N ILE A 278 2.99 -0.57 -7.58
CA ILE A 278 2.44 0.52 -6.77
C ILE A 278 3.56 1.28 -6.04
N PHE A 279 4.58 0.58 -5.55
CA PHE A 279 5.75 1.22 -4.95
C PHE A 279 6.52 2.09 -5.94
N GLU A 280 6.68 1.66 -7.18
CA GLU A 280 7.29 2.47 -8.25
C GLU A 280 6.46 3.75 -8.50
N CYS A 281 5.13 3.63 -8.58
CA CYS A 281 4.22 4.79 -8.71
C CYS A 281 4.34 5.78 -7.54
N HIS A 282 4.54 5.26 -6.31
CA HIS A 282 4.73 6.07 -5.11
C HIS A 282 6.12 6.72 -5.01
N SER A 283 7.11 6.20 -5.73
CA SER A 283 8.52 6.63 -5.63
C SER A 283 8.88 7.80 -6.55
N HIS A 284 7.98 8.20 -7.45
CA HIS A 284 8.18 9.37 -8.30
C HIS A 284 7.98 10.69 -7.56
N GLU A 285 8.57 11.77 -8.09
CA GLU A 285 8.49 13.13 -7.54
C GLU A 285 7.06 13.62 -7.29
N ARG A 286 6.08 13.16 -8.11
CA ARG A 286 4.67 13.53 -7.99
C ARG A 286 3.82 12.56 -7.13
N ILE A 287 4.42 11.52 -6.55
CA ILE A 287 3.78 10.44 -5.75
C ILE A 287 2.35 10.14 -6.22
N ILE A 288 2.20 9.22 -7.16
CA ILE A 288 0.89 8.92 -7.72
C ILE A 288 0.28 7.74 -6.96
N LEU A 289 -0.84 8.02 -6.30
CA LEU A 289 -1.61 7.02 -5.57
C LEU A 289 -2.64 6.35 -6.49
N HIS A 290 -2.92 5.07 -6.26
CA HIS A 290 -3.94 4.36 -7.03
C HIS A 290 -5.36 4.64 -6.50
N ARG A 291 -5.55 4.53 -5.18
CA ARG A 291 -6.78 4.80 -4.40
C ARG A 291 -7.99 3.89 -4.68
N ASP A 292 -7.99 3.06 -5.71
CA ASP A 292 -9.06 2.05 -5.93
C ASP A 292 -8.51 0.65 -6.22
N LEU A 293 -7.55 0.18 -5.43
CA LEU A 293 -6.96 -1.13 -5.64
C LEU A 293 -7.97 -2.24 -5.32
N ARG A 294 -8.43 -2.92 -6.36
CA ARG A 294 -9.42 -4.00 -6.27
C ARG A 294 -9.25 -4.99 -7.43
N PRO A 295 -9.79 -6.22 -7.34
CA PRO A 295 -9.52 -7.26 -8.33
C PRO A 295 -9.90 -6.88 -9.77
N SER A 296 -10.97 -6.12 -9.99
CA SER A 296 -11.39 -5.67 -11.32
C SER A 296 -10.46 -4.65 -11.98
N ASN A 297 -9.55 -4.03 -11.22
CA ASN A 297 -8.60 -3.04 -11.72
C ASN A 297 -7.20 -3.64 -11.93
N ILE A 298 -7.06 -4.96 -11.75
CA ILE A 298 -5.83 -5.70 -12.01
C ILE A 298 -6.13 -6.71 -13.10
N MET A 299 -5.45 -6.57 -14.23
CA MET A 299 -5.53 -7.48 -15.36
C MET A 299 -4.32 -8.42 -15.36
N ILE A 300 -4.58 -9.67 -15.72
CA ILE A 300 -3.56 -10.69 -15.96
C ILE A 300 -3.57 -11.01 -17.45
N THR A 301 -2.48 -10.67 -18.12
CA THR A 301 -2.29 -10.82 -19.56
C THR A 301 -1.57 -12.11 -19.90
N GLY A 302 -1.28 -12.31 -21.19
CA GLY A 302 -0.50 -13.45 -21.66
C GLY A 302 -1.25 -14.78 -21.55
N GLU A 303 -0.50 -15.89 -21.54
CA GLU A 303 -1.02 -17.25 -21.36
C GLU A 303 -1.26 -17.55 -19.87
N TYR A 304 -2.12 -16.74 -19.26
CA TYR A 304 -2.39 -16.74 -17.81
C TYR A 304 -2.86 -18.08 -17.25
N TRP A 305 -3.34 -18.99 -18.11
CA TRP A 305 -3.73 -20.35 -17.74
C TRP A 305 -2.55 -21.29 -17.49
N GLU A 306 -1.34 -20.95 -17.92
CA GLU A 306 -0.14 -21.78 -17.69
C GLU A 306 0.71 -21.23 -16.53
N ARG A 307 1.16 -19.98 -16.67
CA ARG A 307 2.04 -19.34 -15.69
C ARG A 307 1.92 -17.83 -15.78
N VAL A 308 1.70 -17.19 -14.64
CA VAL A 308 1.73 -15.73 -14.52
C VAL A 308 3.13 -15.30 -14.11
N THR A 309 3.61 -14.22 -14.71
CA THR A 309 4.86 -13.54 -14.37
C THR A 309 4.61 -12.08 -14.05
N GLU A 310 5.63 -11.39 -13.50
CA GLU A 310 5.57 -9.96 -13.22
C GLU A 310 5.16 -9.14 -14.45
N THR A 311 5.62 -9.55 -15.65
CA THR A 311 5.32 -8.88 -16.92
C THR A 311 3.88 -9.04 -17.39
N ASP A 312 3.10 -9.93 -16.77
CA ASP A 312 1.70 -10.18 -17.12
C ASP A 312 0.72 -9.33 -16.29
N ILE A 313 1.21 -8.63 -15.26
CA ILE A 313 0.37 -7.78 -14.42
C ILE A 313 0.18 -6.42 -15.08
N ARG A 314 -1.07 -6.00 -15.24
CA ARG A 314 -1.45 -4.65 -15.69
C ARG A 314 -2.44 -4.03 -14.72
N ILE A 315 -2.10 -2.88 -14.18
CA ILE A 315 -2.93 -2.11 -13.24
C ILE A 315 -3.64 -0.99 -14.00
N LEU A 316 -4.94 -0.89 -13.80
CA LEU A 316 -5.85 0.05 -14.46
C LEU A 316 -6.28 1.18 -13.51
N ASP A 317 -6.83 2.26 -14.05
CA ASP A 317 -7.65 3.24 -13.30
C ASP A 317 -6.98 4.04 -12.15
N PHE A 318 -5.71 4.43 -12.33
CA PHE A 318 -4.99 5.28 -11.36
C PHE A 318 -5.65 6.64 -11.10
N ASP A 319 -5.86 6.96 -9.82
CA ASP A 319 -6.41 8.23 -9.31
C ASP A 319 -7.75 8.67 -9.95
N LEU A 320 -8.48 7.72 -10.54
CA LEU A 320 -9.79 7.95 -11.15
C LEU A 320 -10.96 7.80 -10.15
N SER A 321 -10.69 7.57 -8.86
CA SER A 321 -11.71 7.20 -7.86
C SER A 321 -12.06 8.28 -6.83
N TRP A 322 -11.54 9.50 -6.99
CA TRP A 322 -11.83 10.63 -6.07
C TRP A 322 -13.33 11.01 -5.99
N PHE A 323 -14.19 10.46 -6.84
CA PHE A 323 -15.63 10.76 -6.93
C PHE A 323 -16.52 10.37 -5.73
N LYS A 324 -15.96 10.04 -4.57
CA LYS A 324 -16.78 9.68 -3.39
C LYS A 324 -17.45 10.88 -2.67
N GLY A 325 -17.62 11.99 -3.38
CA GLY A 325 -18.41 13.14 -2.95
C GLY A 325 -19.87 13.10 -3.39
N ALA A 326 -20.28 12.19 -4.28
CA ALA A 326 -21.68 12.03 -4.64
C ALA A 326 -22.43 11.34 -3.49
N SER A 327 -23.02 12.14 -2.61
CA SER A 327 -23.99 11.73 -1.59
C SER A 327 -25.30 11.27 -2.24
N GLY A 328 -25.26 10.21 -3.04
CA GLY A 328 -26.41 9.58 -3.67
C GLY A 328 -26.61 8.17 -3.11
N ALA A 329 -27.73 7.97 -2.41
CA ALA A 329 -28.13 6.71 -1.78
C ALA A 329 -28.61 5.61 -2.77
N GLU A 330 -28.20 5.63 -4.04
CA GLU A 330 -28.80 4.80 -5.11
C GLU A 330 -27.79 4.06 -5.99
N PHE A 331 -26.86 3.26 -5.45
CA PHE A 331 -26.08 2.34 -6.31
C PHE A 331 -25.82 0.98 -5.64
N TYR A 332 -26.89 0.34 -5.18
CA TYR A 332 -26.83 -0.96 -4.51
C TYR A 332 -27.05 -2.11 -5.49
N MET A 333 -25.96 -2.78 -5.86
CA MET A 333 -25.89 -4.25 -6.01
C MET A 333 -24.42 -4.70 -6.16
N ASN A 334 -23.57 -3.91 -6.82
CA ASN A 334 -22.11 -4.16 -6.94
C ASN A 334 -21.22 -3.24 -6.07
N ALA A 335 -21.77 -2.16 -5.52
CA ALA A 335 -21.01 -1.22 -4.68
C ALA A 335 -20.53 -1.87 -3.38
N SER A 336 -21.28 -2.80 -2.78
CA SER A 336 -20.88 -3.47 -1.54
C SER A 336 -19.57 -4.25 -1.65
N GLN A 337 -19.31 -4.87 -2.81
CA GLN A 337 -18.08 -5.60 -3.09
C GLN A 337 -16.90 -4.66 -3.33
N ALA A 338 -17.11 -3.57 -4.07
CA ALA A 338 -16.09 -2.55 -4.31
C ALA A 338 -15.65 -1.87 -3.00
N LEU A 339 -16.60 -1.56 -2.13
CA LEU A 339 -16.37 -0.91 -0.84
C LEU A 339 -15.54 -1.77 0.12
N GLY A 340 -15.49 -3.09 -0.04
CA GLY A 340 -14.68 -3.99 0.79
C GLY A 340 -13.17 -3.78 0.66
N PHE A 341 -12.71 -3.22 -0.47
CA PHE A 341 -11.29 -2.97 -0.73
C PHE A 341 -10.83 -1.57 -0.33
N LEU A 342 -11.78 -0.68 -0.02
CA LEU A 342 -11.50 0.73 0.23
C LEU A 342 -11.17 0.94 1.71
N ALA A 343 -10.16 1.77 1.96
CA ALA A 343 -9.75 2.10 3.31
C ALA A 343 -10.87 2.88 4.04
N PRO A 344 -11.00 2.75 5.37
CA PRO A 344 -12.03 3.42 6.16
C PRO A 344 -12.11 4.93 5.93
N GLU A 345 -10.95 5.59 5.83
CA GLU A 345 -10.85 7.03 5.54
C GLU A 345 -11.31 7.45 4.14
N GLN A 346 -11.46 6.49 3.22
CA GLN A 346 -12.06 6.74 1.91
C GLN A 346 -13.58 6.55 1.92
N ILE A 347 -14.15 5.97 2.97
CA ILE A 347 -15.60 5.71 3.08
C ILE A 347 -16.24 6.69 4.06
N ASP A 348 -15.56 6.99 5.16
CA ASP A 348 -16.03 7.94 6.17
C ASP A 348 -15.54 9.36 5.86
N PRO A 349 -16.42 10.29 5.42
CA PRO A 349 -16.06 11.68 5.18
C PRO A 349 -15.69 12.43 6.47
N LYS A 350 -15.97 11.88 7.66
CA LYS A 350 -15.57 12.44 8.96
C LYS A 350 -14.25 11.87 9.48
N SER A 351 -13.59 11.01 8.71
CA SER A 351 -12.31 10.45 9.11
C SER A 351 -11.30 11.56 9.40
N LYS A 352 -10.56 11.40 10.50
CA LYS A 352 -9.43 12.28 10.86
C LYS A 352 -8.17 11.98 10.03
N TYR A 353 -8.17 10.89 9.28
CA TYR A 353 -7.04 10.46 8.45
C TYR A 353 -7.22 10.91 7.01
N SER A 354 -6.11 11.14 6.32
CA SER A 354 -6.12 11.61 4.93
C SER A 354 -6.36 10.45 3.97
N ASN A 355 -7.31 10.59 3.05
CA ASN A 355 -7.46 9.69 1.91
C ASN A 355 -6.38 9.90 0.82
N ARG A 356 -5.48 10.89 1.00
CA ARG A 356 -4.32 11.17 0.14
C ARG A 356 -3.02 10.65 0.78
N SER A 357 -3.02 9.38 1.14
CA SER A 357 -1.88 8.72 1.76
C SER A 357 -1.55 7.43 1.02
N ALA A 358 -0.27 7.12 0.83
CA ALA A 358 0.19 5.82 0.32
C ALA A 358 -0.35 4.64 1.15
N LEU A 359 -0.67 4.89 2.43
CA LEU A 359 -1.25 3.90 3.34
C LEU A 359 -2.70 3.52 3.00
N VAL A 360 -3.35 4.26 2.11
CA VAL A 360 -4.63 3.87 1.50
C VAL A 360 -4.40 2.70 0.54
N ASP A 361 -3.38 2.78 -0.31
CA ASP A 361 -3.06 1.71 -1.24
C ASP A 361 -2.56 0.46 -0.50
N VAL A 362 -1.78 0.62 0.58
CA VAL A 362 -1.38 -0.51 1.45
C VAL A 362 -2.60 -1.26 2.00
N TYR A 363 -3.65 -0.54 2.40
CA TYR A 363 -4.89 -1.18 2.84
C TYR A 363 -5.55 -1.96 1.70
N GLY A 364 -5.66 -1.34 0.51
CA GLY A 364 -6.21 -1.99 -0.68
C GLY A 364 -5.44 -3.25 -1.09
N ILE A 365 -4.10 -3.20 -1.05
CA ILE A 365 -3.21 -4.37 -1.27
C ILE A 365 -3.45 -5.44 -0.21
N GLY A 366 -3.63 -5.06 1.06
CA GLY A 366 -4.01 -5.98 2.13
C GLY A 366 -5.33 -6.69 1.82
N MET A 367 -6.36 -5.95 1.42
CA MET A 367 -7.65 -6.54 1.04
C MET A 367 -7.56 -7.41 -0.23
N LEU A 368 -6.73 -7.04 -1.20
CA LEU A 368 -6.41 -7.89 -2.36
C LEU A 368 -5.76 -9.20 -1.93
N LEU A 369 -4.79 -9.16 -1.02
CA LEU A 369 -4.12 -10.35 -0.52
C LEU A 369 -5.09 -11.26 0.23
N TYR A 370 -5.99 -10.70 1.04
CA TYR A 370 -7.07 -11.46 1.68
C TYR A 370 -7.94 -12.16 0.63
N PHE A 371 -8.39 -11.43 -0.39
CA PHE A 371 -9.22 -11.98 -1.47
C PHE A 371 -8.51 -13.11 -2.22
N MET A 372 -7.24 -12.93 -2.61
CA MET A 372 -6.50 -13.95 -3.36
C MET A 372 -6.32 -15.24 -2.54
N VAL A 373 -5.99 -15.11 -1.25
CA VAL A 373 -5.73 -16.25 -0.38
C VAL A 373 -7.02 -16.98 0.02
N SER A 374 -8.08 -16.23 0.37
CA SER A 374 -9.35 -16.80 0.85
C SER A 374 -10.32 -17.18 -0.27
N GLY A 375 -10.23 -16.54 -1.44
CA GLY A 375 -11.26 -16.56 -2.48
C GLY A 375 -12.52 -15.74 -2.13
N GLU A 376 -12.55 -15.08 -0.96
CA GLU A 376 -13.70 -14.32 -0.50
C GLU A 376 -13.55 -12.83 -0.77
N ILE A 377 -14.59 -12.22 -1.34
CA ILE A 377 -14.65 -10.77 -1.46
C ILE A 377 -14.90 -10.18 -0.07
N PRO A 378 -14.04 -9.28 0.44
CA PRO A 378 -14.25 -8.66 1.74
C PRO A 378 -15.54 -7.82 1.74
N LEU A 379 -16.25 -7.82 2.87
CA LEU A 379 -17.39 -6.93 3.06
C LEU A 379 -16.90 -5.50 3.27
N ALA A 380 -17.76 -4.51 2.99
CA ALA A 380 -17.51 -3.14 3.42
C ALA A 380 -17.25 -3.08 4.93
N ASN A 381 -16.21 -2.37 5.34
CA ASN A 381 -15.75 -2.27 6.73
C ASN A 381 -15.41 -3.63 7.38
N ALA A 382 -14.93 -4.63 6.61
CA ALA A 382 -14.60 -5.95 7.15
C ALA A 382 -13.57 -5.91 8.29
N SER A 383 -12.54 -5.07 8.17
CA SER A 383 -11.47 -4.88 9.16
C SER A 383 -11.94 -4.31 10.49
N GLY A 384 -13.01 -3.50 10.49
CA GLY A 384 -13.61 -2.95 11.71
C GLY A 384 -14.49 -3.96 12.47
N ARG A 385 -14.71 -5.17 11.94
CA ARG A 385 -15.58 -6.17 12.58
C ARG A 385 -14.81 -7.03 13.57
N ALA A 386 -15.50 -7.44 14.63
CA ALA A 386 -14.94 -8.30 15.67
C ALA A 386 -14.46 -9.68 15.15
N ASP A 387 -15.04 -10.17 14.05
CA ASP A 387 -14.68 -11.46 13.44
C ASP A 387 -13.48 -11.39 12.49
N TRP A 388 -12.92 -10.20 12.22
CA TRP A 388 -11.81 -10.03 11.27
C TRP A 388 -10.56 -10.87 11.59
N PRO A 389 -10.04 -10.90 12.83
CA PRO A 389 -8.88 -11.74 13.16
C PRO A 389 -9.14 -13.23 12.90
N SER A 390 -10.35 -13.71 13.21
CA SER A 390 -10.74 -15.10 12.96
C SER A 390 -10.82 -15.41 11.46
N ARG A 391 -11.27 -14.46 10.63
CA ARG A 391 -11.27 -14.60 9.17
C ARG A 391 -9.86 -14.69 8.60
N LEU A 392 -8.94 -13.84 9.07
CA LEU A 392 -7.53 -13.91 8.67
C LEU A 392 -6.89 -15.24 9.03
N LYS A 393 -7.20 -15.79 10.21
CA LYS A 393 -6.75 -17.11 10.64
C LYS A 393 -7.31 -18.25 9.77
N SER A 394 -8.56 -18.13 9.34
CA SER A 394 -9.15 -19.08 8.38
C SER A 394 -8.49 -18.99 7.00
N ALA A 395 -8.25 -17.77 6.50
CA ALA A 395 -7.55 -17.54 5.24
C ALA A 395 -6.10 -18.06 5.27
N SER A 396 -5.40 -17.92 6.40
CA SER A 396 -4.03 -18.40 6.57
C SER A 396 -3.90 -19.92 6.70
N ALA A 397 -5.01 -20.68 6.70
CA ALA A 397 -5.00 -22.12 6.94
C ALA A 397 -4.04 -22.89 5.99
N ASN A 398 -4.01 -22.47 4.72
CA ASN A 398 -3.19 -23.06 3.66
C ASN A 398 -1.77 -22.45 3.57
N LEU A 399 -1.48 -21.38 4.32
CA LEU A 399 -0.16 -20.76 4.44
C LEU A 399 0.67 -21.49 5.50
N PHE A 400 0.79 -22.82 5.38
CA PHE A 400 1.59 -23.64 6.27
C PHE A 400 2.83 -24.16 5.58
N ASN A 401 4.00 -23.87 6.15
CA ASN A 401 5.24 -24.52 5.80
C ASN A 401 5.68 -25.44 6.95
N LYS A 402 5.95 -26.72 6.64
CA LYS A 402 6.31 -27.73 7.64
C LYS A 402 7.68 -27.48 8.28
N ASP A 403 8.59 -26.86 7.53
CA ASP A 403 9.97 -26.61 7.92
C ASP A 403 10.13 -25.25 8.58
N TRP A 404 9.14 -24.35 8.42
CA TRP A 404 9.09 -23.02 9.04
C TRP A 404 7.67 -22.66 9.51
N LYS A 405 7.43 -22.79 10.82
CA LYS A 405 6.09 -22.79 11.42
C LYS A 405 5.46 -21.40 11.56
N SER A 406 6.25 -20.33 11.57
CA SER A 406 5.77 -18.96 11.77
C SER A 406 5.10 -18.34 10.54
N THR A 407 5.00 -19.06 9.42
CA THR A 407 4.38 -18.59 8.17
C THR A 407 2.99 -18.01 8.36
N LYS A 408 2.12 -18.70 9.11
CA LYS A 408 0.78 -18.21 9.46
C LYS A 408 0.82 -16.93 10.28
N TYR A 409 1.67 -16.90 11.30
CA TYR A 409 1.83 -15.73 12.17
C TYR A 409 2.35 -14.51 11.39
N ILE A 410 3.33 -14.69 10.50
CA ILE A 410 3.85 -13.62 9.64
C ILE A 410 2.72 -13.04 8.78
N PHE A 411 1.94 -13.90 8.12
CA PHE A 411 0.81 -13.47 7.32
C PHE A 411 -0.25 -12.74 8.15
N GLU A 412 -0.72 -13.34 9.24
CA GLU A 412 -1.77 -12.77 10.09
C GLU A 412 -1.36 -11.40 10.65
N LYS A 413 -0.10 -11.26 11.10
CA LYS A 413 0.43 -10.00 11.60
C LYS A 413 0.55 -8.95 10.51
N LEU A 414 1.02 -9.32 9.32
CA LEU A 414 1.08 -8.44 8.16
C LEU A 414 -0.33 -7.93 7.81
N MET A 415 -1.28 -8.84 7.70
CA MET A 415 -2.66 -8.55 7.33
C MET A 415 -3.37 -7.67 8.37
N LEU A 416 -3.24 -7.97 9.66
CA LEU A 416 -3.80 -7.15 10.74
C LEU A 416 -3.26 -5.72 10.73
N LYS A 417 -1.96 -5.53 10.45
CA LYS A 417 -1.37 -4.20 10.32
C LYS A 417 -1.84 -3.51 9.04
N ALA A 418 -1.72 -4.16 7.89
CA ALA A 418 -2.05 -3.60 6.58
C ALA A 418 -3.53 -3.18 6.47
N THR A 419 -4.42 -3.96 7.08
CA THR A 419 -5.87 -3.69 7.08
C THR A 419 -6.36 -2.96 8.33
N SER A 420 -5.46 -2.29 9.07
CA SER A 420 -5.86 -1.57 10.29
C SER A 420 -6.79 -0.38 10.00
N GLU A 421 -7.83 -0.22 10.82
CA GLU A 421 -8.68 0.98 10.87
C GLU A 421 -7.89 2.24 11.25
N ILE A 422 -6.77 2.06 11.95
CA ILE A 422 -5.89 3.13 12.37
C ILE A 422 -4.81 3.30 11.30
N GLN A 423 -4.93 4.34 10.47
CA GLN A 423 -4.07 4.52 9.29
C GLN A 423 -2.56 4.47 9.60
N ASN A 424 -2.10 5.07 10.72
CA ASN A 424 -0.68 5.10 11.08
C ASN A 424 -0.12 3.79 11.66
N VAL A 425 -0.98 2.78 11.92
CA VAL A 425 -0.54 1.43 12.32
C VAL A 425 -0.14 0.59 11.09
N ARG A 426 -0.64 0.96 9.90
CA ARG A 426 -0.33 0.25 8.66
C ARG A 426 1.17 0.35 8.34
N PRO A 427 1.79 -0.72 7.84
CA PRO A 427 3.19 -0.70 7.45
C PRO A 427 3.38 0.25 6.27
N GLN A 428 4.59 0.79 6.09
CA GLN A 428 4.92 1.42 4.82
C GLN A 428 4.98 0.34 3.73
N LEU A 429 4.78 0.71 2.48
CA LEU A 429 4.78 -0.24 1.37
C LEU A 429 6.11 -1.03 1.24
N PRO A 430 7.30 -0.44 1.47
CA PRO A 430 8.55 -1.21 1.55
C PRO A 430 8.55 -2.30 2.62
N ASP A 431 8.04 -1.99 3.83
CA ASP A 431 7.96 -2.96 4.93
C ASP A 431 6.98 -4.10 4.61
N PHE A 432 5.89 -3.77 3.92
CA PHE A 432 4.93 -4.75 3.40
C PHE A 432 5.59 -5.68 2.38
N ILE A 433 6.31 -5.12 1.41
CA ILE A 433 7.05 -5.86 0.38
C ILE A 433 8.13 -6.75 1.00
N ASP A 434 8.91 -6.26 1.97
CA ASP A 434 9.93 -7.04 2.67
C ASP A 434 9.32 -8.24 3.40
N THR A 435 8.24 -7.99 4.15
CA THR A 435 7.52 -9.06 4.87
C THR A 435 6.96 -10.11 3.90
N LEU A 436 6.37 -9.68 2.78
CA LEU A 436 5.84 -10.57 1.76
C LEU A 436 6.95 -11.37 1.04
N THR A 437 8.09 -10.73 0.78
CA THR A 437 9.28 -11.37 0.19
C THR A 437 9.85 -12.44 1.12
N LYS A 438 9.94 -12.16 2.42
CA LYS A 438 10.35 -13.15 3.43
C LYS A 438 9.39 -14.34 3.48
N LEU A 439 8.08 -14.07 3.48
CA LEU A 439 7.06 -15.11 3.47
C LEU A 439 7.18 -16.00 2.23
N LEU A 440 7.34 -15.41 1.05
CA LEU A 440 7.54 -16.13 -0.20
C LEU A 440 8.84 -16.95 -0.19
N GLY A 441 9.94 -16.36 0.26
CA GLY A 441 11.24 -17.02 0.35
C GLY A 441 11.19 -18.32 1.15
N ILE A 442 10.40 -18.36 2.23
CA ILE A 442 10.19 -19.58 3.03
C ILE A 442 9.58 -20.72 2.19
N PHE A 443 8.62 -20.43 1.31
CA PHE A 443 8.01 -21.45 0.43
C PHE A 443 8.94 -21.90 -0.70
N GLU A 444 9.96 -21.10 -1.00
CA GLU A 444 11.02 -21.42 -1.97
C GLU A 444 12.28 -21.96 -1.29
N GLU A 445 12.17 -22.45 -0.04
CA GLU A 445 13.26 -23.01 0.76
C GLU A 445 14.41 -22.03 1.07
N ARG A 446 14.16 -20.72 0.92
CA ARG A 446 15.06 -19.63 1.30
C ARG A 446 14.68 -19.11 2.69
N PHE A 447 15.14 -19.81 3.72
CA PHE A 447 14.77 -19.52 5.10
C PHE A 447 15.50 -18.28 5.67
N PRO A 448 14.78 -17.39 6.40
CA PRO A 448 15.36 -16.18 6.95
C PRO A 448 16.07 -16.47 8.30
N PHE A 449 17.38 -16.70 8.25
CA PHE A 449 18.23 -16.88 9.44
C PHE A 449 18.70 -15.56 10.05
N ASP A 450 17.90 -14.49 9.96
CA ASP A 450 18.11 -13.29 10.75
C ASP A 450 17.55 -13.45 12.17
N ALA A 451 18.10 -12.71 13.13
CA ALA A 451 17.78 -12.89 14.54
C ALA A 451 16.29 -12.68 14.84
N ASP A 452 15.64 -11.70 14.21
CA ASP A 452 14.24 -11.36 14.44
C ASP A 452 13.31 -12.47 13.94
N SER A 453 13.56 -12.98 12.73
CA SER A 453 12.83 -14.11 12.16
C SER A 453 13.01 -15.40 12.97
N VAL A 454 14.24 -15.69 13.41
CA VAL A 454 14.53 -16.88 14.22
C VAL A 454 13.83 -16.84 15.56
N ILE A 455 13.80 -15.69 16.25
CA ILE A 455 13.12 -15.57 17.54
C ILE A 455 11.63 -15.89 17.40
N VAL A 456 10.98 -15.31 16.39
CA VAL A 456 9.57 -15.54 16.11
C VAL A 456 9.32 -17.01 15.76
N GLU A 457 10.21 -17.64 15.01
CA GLU A 457 10.11 -19.04 14.62
C GLU A 457 10.30 -20.00 15.81
N ILE A 458 11.28 -19.75 16.67
CA ILE A 458 11.49 -20.53 17.91
C ILE A 458 10.23 -20.45 18.78
N LEU A 459 9.66 -19.26 18.96
CA LEU A 459 8.45 -19.10 19.76
C LEU A 459 7.25 -19.83 19.13
N ASN A 460 7.07 -19.75 17.80
CA ASN A 460 5.98 -20.48 17.13
C ASN A 460 6.15 -22.01 17.19
N ARG A 461 7.39 -22.52 17.35
CA ARG A 461 7.63 -23.97 17.52
C ARG A 461 7.28 -24.50 18.90
N ILE A 462 7.42 -23.66 19.93
CA ILE A 462 7.42 -24.05 21.33
C ILE A 462 6.14 -23.60 22.05
N SER A 463 5.57 -22.47 21.65
CA SER A 463 4.39 -21.93 22.28
C SER A 463 3.19 -22.85 22.05
N PRO A 464 2.33 -23.06 23.06
CA PRO A 464 1.05 -23.74 22.87
C PRO A 464 0.25 -23.13 21.71
N PRO A 465 -0.60 -23.93 21.02
CA PRO A 465 -1.55 -23.39 20.05
C PRO A 465 -2.33 -22.21 20.66
N ASP A 466 -2.53 -21.15 19.88
CA ASP A 466 -3.25 -19.93 20.27
C ASP A 466 -2.60 -19.08 21.37
N SER A 467 -1.31 -19.31 21.68
CA SER A 467 -0.57 -18.40 22.57
C SER A 467 -0.37 -17.03 21.91
N ASP A 468 -0.65 -15.98 22.67
CA ASP A 468 -0.38 -14.61 22.22
C ASP A 468 1.13 -14.34 22.29
N ILE A 469 1.79 -14.42 21.14
CA ILE A 469 3.23 -14.14 21.01
C ILE A 469 3.38 -12.64 20.82
N GLN A 470 3.96 -11.97 21.83
CA GLN A 470 4.30 -10.56 21.72
C GLN A 470 5.72 -10.42 21.18
N PHE A 471 5.89 -9.78 20.02
CA PHE A 471 7.20 -9.43 19.46
C PHE A 471 7.32 -7.92 19.31
N ASP A 472 8.28 -7.35 20.04
CA ASP A 472 8.72 -5.96 20.00
C ASP A 472 10.01 -5.90 19.17
N ALA A 473 9.91 -5.37 17.96
CA ALA A 473 11.01 -5.27 17.00
C ALA A 473 12.08 -4.27 17.48
N ASP A 474 11.67 -3.15 18.08
CA ASP A 474 12.57 -2.09 18.52
C ASP A 474 13.47 -2.58 19.67
N LYS A 475 12.91 -3.41 20.55
CA LYS A 475 13.65 -4.06 21.64
C LYS A 475 14.24 -5.41 21.27
N ARG A 476 13.97 -5.90 20.04
CA ARG A 476 14.27 -7.25 19.55
C ARG A 476 14.00 -8.32 20.59
N ARG A 477 12.80 -8.25 21.16
CA ARG A 477 12.37 -9.09 22.28
C ARG A 477 11.01 -9.69 21.98
N ALA A 478 10.85 -10.95 22.30
CA ALA A 478 9.56 -11.59 22.31
C ALA A 478 9.38 -12.54 23.49
N ALA A 479 8.13 -12.72 23.89
CA ALA A 479 7.80 -13.60 24.98
C ALA A 479 6.42 -14.24 24.79
N TYR A 480 6.23 -15.37 25.46
CA TYR A 480 4.91 -15.92 25.75
C TYR A 480 4.86 -16.40 27.20
N THR A 481 3.68 -16.35 27.81
CA THR A 481 3.43 -16.95 29.13
C THR A 481 2.27 -17.91 29.02
N SER A 482 2.48 -19.16 29.43
CA SER A 482 1.42 -20.16 29.53
C SER A 482 0.58 -19.96 30.78
N GLY A 483 -0.70 -20.34 30.74
CA GLY A 483 -1.59 -20.31 31.92
C GLY A 483 -1.15 -21.20 33.09
N ALA A 484 -0.10 -22.02 32.91
CA ALA A 484 0.53 -22.82 33.96
C ALA A 484 1.66 -22.08 34.70
N GLY A 485 1.83 -20.77 34.50
CA GLY A 485 2.87 -19.97 35.19
C GLY A 485 4.28 -20.14 34.62
N THR A 486 4.42 -20.84 33.49
CA THR A 486 5.69 -20.97 32.75
C THR A 486 5.72 -19.98 31.60
N GLY A 487 6.76 -19.15 31.53
CA GLY A 487 6.97 -18.20 30.44
C GLY A 487 8.39 -18.29 29.88
N LEU A 488 8.49 -18.09 28.57
CA LEU A 488 9.74 -17.99 27.85
C LEU A 488 9.86 -16.58 27.29
N GLU A 489 10.96 -15.92 27.63
CA GLU A 489 11.36 -14.65 27.05
C GLU A 489 12.63 -14.85 26.23
N ILE A 490 12.65 -14.25 25.04
CA ILE A 490 13.77 -14.28 24.11
C ILE A 490 14.13 -12.85 23.72
N GLN A 491 15.41 -12.52 23.77
CA GLN A 491 15.95 -11.23 23.34
C GLN A 491 17.21 -11.43 22.49
N THR A 492 17.52 -10.51 21.58
CA THR A 492 18.77 -10.54 20.81
C THR A 492 19.39 -9.16 20.64
N ASP A 493 20.72 -9.13 20.52
CA ASP A 493 21.50 -7.98 20.06
C ASP A 493 21.70 -7.98 18.52
N GLY A 494 21.14 -8.97 17.82
CA GLY A 494 21.28 -9.20 16.38
C GLY A 494 22.23 -10.34 16.02
N ARG A 495 23.09 -10.80 16.95
CA ARG A 495 24.02 -11.92 16.72
C ARG A 495 23.84 -13.04 17.72
N THR A 496 23.60 -12.70 18.98
CA THR A 496 23.39 -13.65 20.07
C THR A 496 21.95 -13.57 20.54
N ILE A 497 21.32 -14.72 20.72
CA ILE A 497 19.97 -14.88 21.25
C ILE A 497 20.10 -15.30 22.71
N THR A 498 19.44 -14.57 23.60
CA THR A 498 19.35 -14.86 25.03
C THR A 498 17.93 -15.30 25.35
N CYS A 499 17.80 -16.47 25.96
CA CYS A 499 16.54 -17.02 26.44
C CYS A 499 16.49 -16.97 27.97
N THR A 500 15.37 -16.50 28.51
CA THR A 500 15.05 -16.55 29.94
C THR A 500 13.77 -17.35 30.12
N LEU A 501 13.88 -18.54 30.68
CA LEU A 501 12.77 -19.43 31.00
C LEU A 501 12.44 -19.30 32.49
N ARG A 502 11.19 -18.95 32.79
CA ARG A 502 10.69 -18.78 34.15
C ARG A 502 9.51 -19.70 34.39
N HIS A 503 9.51 -20.42 35.49
CA HIS A 503 8.37 -21.16 36.00
C HIS A 503 8.00 -20.64 37.39
N THR A 504 6.71 -20.36 37.62
CA THR A 504 6.19 -19.89 38.90
C THR A 504 5.10 -20.83 39.40
N LEU A 505 5.21 -21.25 40.67
CA LEU A 505 4.22 -22.09 41.34
C LEU A 505 2.90 -21.34 41.56
N ARG A 506 1.77 -22.07 41.47
CA ARG A 506 0.46 -21.52 41.87
C ARG A 506 0.33 -21.43 43.40
N GLU A 507 -0.40 -20.42 43.89
CA GLU A 507 -0.70 -20.29 45.32
C GLU A 507 -1.39 -21.55 45.86
N GLY A 508 -0.88 -22.09 46.99
CA GLY A 508 -1.40 -23.32 47.62
C GLY A 508 -0.58 -24.59 47.38
N ALA A 509 0.50 -24.54 46.60
CA ALA A 509 1.40 -25.67 46.39
C ALA A 509 2.18 -26.06 47.67
N ASN A 510 2.31 -27.37 47.94
CA ASN A 510 2.99 -27.91 49.13
C ASN A 510 4.52 -27.75 49.00
N ARG A 511 5.13 -26.91 49.86
CA ARG A 511 6.44 -26.26 49.60
C ARG A 511 7.70 -27.11 49.83
N VAL A 512 7.63 -28.21 50.58
CA VAL A 512 8.83 -28.97 51.01
C VAL A 512 9.16 -30.13 50.06
N THR A 513 8.16 -30.88 49.59
CA THR A 513 8.34 -31.98 48.63
C THR A 513 8.73 -31.47 47.24
N ARG A 514 8.18 -30.34 46.81
CA ARG A 514 8.42 -29.75 45.48
C ARG A 514 9.81 -29.12 45.30
N GLY A 515 10.54 -28.78 46.37
CA GLY A 515 11.86 -28.16 46.26
C GLY A 515 12.92 -29.07 45.60
N ARG A 516 12.87 -30.38 45.87
CA ARG A 516 13.75 -31.36 45.18
C ARG A 516 13.29 -31.58 43.74
N ASP A 517 11.99 -31.73 43.51
CA ASP A 517 11.42 -31.92 42.17
C ASP A 517 11.75 -30.74 41.24
N LEU A 518 11.67 -29.51 41.77
CA LEU A 518 12.06 -28.29 41.05
C LEU A 518 13.55 -28.24 40.74
N SER A 519 14.40 -28.61 41.68
CA SER A 519 15.86 -28.64 41.47
C SER A 519 16.26 -29.70 40.42
N ASP A 520 15.63 -30.88 40.48
CA ASP A 520 15.84 -31.94 39.49
C ASP A 520 15.32 -31.55 38.11
N ALA A 521 14.16 -30.89 38.03
CA ALA A 521 13.62 -30.35 36.79
C ALA A 521 14.55 -29.29 36.18
N LEU A 522 15.06 -28.36 36.98
CA LEU A 522 16.01 -27.33 36.55
C LEU A 522 17.32 -27.96 36.06
N PHE A 523 17.84 -28.97 36.77
CA PHE A 523 19.06 -29.67 36.38
C PHE A 523 18.92 -30.35 35.01
N LYS A 524 17.82 -31.07 34.78
CA LYS A 524 17.54 -31.72 33.49
C LYS A 524 17.34 -30.72 32.36
N ALA A 525 16.58 -29.64 32.61
CA ALA A 525 16.38 -28.56 31.65
C ALA A 525 17.73 -27.93 31.26
N LYS A 526 18.55 -27.56 32.25
CA LYS A 526 19.90 -27.02 32.08
C LYS A 526 20.79 -27.99 31.28
N SER A 527 20.81 -29.26 31.65
CA SER A 527 21.62 -30.28 30.95
C SER A 527 21.27 -30.39 29.47
N LYS A 528 19.99 -30.22 29.10
CA LYS A 528 19.59 -30.27 27.70
C LYS A 528 20.07 -29.05 26.92
N VAL A 529 19.88 -27.85 27.46
CA VAL A 529 20.25 -26.59 26.76
C VAL A 529 21.76 -26.37 26.68
N MET A 530 22.55 -26.89 27.64
CA MET A 530 24.02 -26.83 27.61
C MET A 530 24.65 -27.47 26.36
N THR A 531 23.91 -28.31 25.64
CA THR A 531 24.42 -28.96 24.42
C THR A 531 24.60 -28.02 23.23
N PHE A 532 23.95 -26.84 23.24
CA PHE A 532 24.02 -25.86 22.15
C PHE A 532 24.13 -24.40 22.63
N SER A 533 24.17 -24.15 23.93
CA SER A 533 24.14 -22.80 24.50
C SER A 533 25.12 -22.64 25.66
N LYS A 534 25.41 -21.38 26.01
CA LYS A 534 26.13 -21.01 27.22
C LYS A 534 25.11 -20.65 28.31
N ILE A 535 25.27 -21.22 29.51
CA ILE A 535 24.40 -20.91 30.66
C ILE A 535 24.89 -19.66 31.36
N ASP A 536 23.94 -18.79 31.73
CA ASP A 536 24.18 -17.70 32.66
C ASP A 536 23.91 -18.18 34.09
N GLU A 537 24.96 -18.65 34.75
CA GLU A 537 24.90 -19.20 36.12
C GLU A 537 24.43 -18.17 37.15
N LYS A 538 24.57 -16.86 36.87
CA LYS A 538 24.10 -15.80 37.79
C LYS A 538 22.59 -15.65 37.76
N PHE A 539 21.95 -16.06 36.67
CA PHE A 539 20.51 -15.93 36.43
C PHE A 539 19.86 -17.29 36.18
N THR A 540 20.43 -18.34 36.78
CA THR A 540 19.90 -19.70 36.75
C THR A 540 19.83 -20.23 38.18
N GLU A 541 18.62 -20.34 38.74
CA GLU A 541 18.41 -20.70 40.14
C GLU A 541 17.00 -21.25 40.40
N THR A 542 16.89 -22.03 41.48
CA THR A 542 15.61 -22.41 42.10
C THR A 542 15.31 -21.40 43.20
N VAL A 543 14.25 -20.61 43.06
CA VAL A 543 13.80 -19.62 44.06
C VAL A 543 12.58 -20.14 44.83
N GLN A 544 12.25 -19.53 45.97
CA GLN A 544 11.12 -19.92 46.85
C GLN A 544 9.73 -19.92 46.17
N GLY A 545 9.63 -19.51 44.90
CA GLY A 545 8.40 -19.51 44.10
C GLY A 545 8.49 -20.24 42.76
N GLY A 546 9.60 -20.93 42.43
CA GLY A 546 9.75 -21.69 41.19
C GLY A 546 11.18 -21.68 40.63
N ASN A 547 11.32 -21.87 39.31
CA ASN A 547 12.62 -22.03 38.65
C ASN A 547 12.89 -20.89 37.65
N LEU A 548 14.15 -20.47 37.57
CA LEU A 548 14.67 -19.53 36.58
C LEU A 548 15.86 -20.18 35.86
N LEU A 549 15.85 -20.14 34.53
CA LEU A 549 16.94 -20.63 33.68
C LEU A 549 17.25 -19.60 32.59
N ARG A 550 18.48 -19.10 32.55
CA ARG A 550 18.95 -18.19 31.50
C ARG A 550 20.13 -18.80 30.73
N PHE A 551 20.05 -18.72 29.41
CA PHE A 551 21.08 -19.21 28.50
C PHE A 551 21.11 -18.42 27.20
N SER A 552 22.24 -18.50 26.48
CA SER A 552 22.44 -17.78 25.23
C SER A 552 23.13 -18.63 24.16
N PHE A 553 22.76 -18.43 22.90
CA PHE A 553 23.35 -19.10 21.74
C PHE A 553 23.42 -18.13 20.56
N ASP A 554 24.32 -18.39 19.60
CA ASP A 554 24.41 -17.58 18.38
C ASP A 554 23.24 -17.89 17.44
N VAL A 555 22.84 -16.91 16.63
CA VAL A 555 21.78 -17.08 15.63
C VAL A 555 22.11 -18.30 14.73
N PRO A 556 21.23 -19.30 14.63
CA PRO A 556 21.46 -20.48 13.81
C PRO A 556 21.54 -20.12 12.33
N ASP A 557 22.37 -20.84 11.58
CA ASP A 557 22.60 -20.67 10.15
C ASP A 557 21.92 -21.74 9.28
N SER A 558 21.22 -22.69 9.91
CA SER A 558 20.66 -23.85 9.24
C SER A 558 19.44 -24.41 9.96
N LEU A 559 18.53 -25.03 9.21
CA LEU A 559 17.33 -25.67 9.76
C LEU A 559 17.68 -26.77 10.76
N LYS A 560 18.75 -27.52 10.50
CA LYS A 560 19.22 -28.59 11.41
C LYS A 560 19.58 -28.04 12.79
N LEU A 561 20.31 -26.92 12.82
CA LEU A 561 20.69 -26.27 14.07
C LEU A 561 19.47 -25.65 14.77
N LEU A 562 18.61 -24.95 14.02
CA LEU A 562 17.35 -24.40 14.53
C LEU A 562 16.44 -25.48 15.14
N ASN A 563 16.32 -26.64 14.49
CA ASN A 563 15.55 -27.79 15.00
C ASN A 563 16.13 -28.32 16.31
N THR A 564 17.46 -28.41 16.41
CA THR A 564 18.17 -28.88 17.61
C THR A 564 17.94 -27.92 18.78
N ILE A 565 18.12 -26.62 18.53
CA ILE A 565 17.89 -25.55 19.52
C ILE A 565 16.43 -25.58 19.97
N SER A 566 15.47 -25.50 19.04
CA SER A 566 14.04 -25.42 19.36
C SER A 566 13.56 -26.63 20.16
N SER A 567 14.00 -27.84 19.80
CA SER A 567 13.65 -29.07 20.53
C SER A 567 14.26 -29.12 21.93
N GLY A 568 15.47 -28.54 22.09
CA GLY A 568 16.12 -28.43 23.39
C GLY A 568 15.43 -27.44 24.32
N ILE A 569 15.00 -26.29 23.78
CA ILE A 569 14.23 -25.28 24.53
C ILE A 569 12.85 -25.83 24.88
N ASP A 570 12.15 -26.50 23.95
CA ASP A 570 10.86 -27.14 24.22
C ASP A 570 10.95 -28.17 25.34
N PHE A 571 11.97 -29.04 25.29
CA PHE A 571 12.24 -29.98 26.37
C PHE A 571 12.44 -29.27 27.72
N ALA A 572 13.23 -28.19 27.76
CA ALA A 572 13.46 -27.42 28.98
C ALA A 572 12.15 -26.80 29.51
N VAL A 573 11.32 -26.25 28.63
CA VAL A 573 9.99 -25.70 28.96
C VAL A 573 9.09 -26.79 29.54
N VAL A 574 9.03 -27.96 28.92
CA VAL A 574 8.20 -29.09 29.36
C VAL A 574 8.70 -29.65 30.68
N GLU A 575 10.00 -29.82 30.86
CA GLU A 575 10.57 -30.36 32.10
C GLU A 575 10.33 -29.39 33.27
N MET A 576 10.49 -28.07 33.05
CA MET A 576 10.19 -27.06 34.06
C MET A 576 8.69 -26.92 34.38
N LYS A 577 7.79 -27.47 33.54
CA LYS A 577 6.34 -27.54 33.78
C LYS A 577 5.92 -28.77 34.60
N LYS A 578 6.71 -29.83 34.65
CA LYS A 578 6.30 -31.10 35.29
C LYS A 578 6.25 -30.92 36.81
N GLU A 579 5.03 -30.77 37.32
CA GLU A 579 4.66 -30.92 38.74
C GLU A 579 3.41 -31.78 38.91
#